data_AF-A0A7V2YC51-F1
#
_entry.id   AF-A0A7V2YC51-F1
#
_cell.length_a   1.000
_cell.length_b   1.000
_cell.length_c   1.000
_cell.angle_alpha   90.00
_cell.angle_beta   90.00
_cell.angle_gamma   90.00
#
_symmetry.space_group_name_H-M   'P 1'
#
loop_
_entity.id
_entity.type
_entity.pdbx_description
1 polymer ?
#
loop_
_entity_poly.entity_id
_entity_poly.type
_entity_poly.pdbx_seq_one_letter_code
_entity_poly.pdbx_strand_id
1 'polypeptide(L)' 'MAMGVMPGLKVIMIQRFPSYVFKVGETQFAIDKEMAEGIYVRLER' A
#
# COMPACT_ATOMS: atom_id res chain seq x y z
N MET A 1 10.72 5.30 -10.31
CA MET A 1 10.00 6.33 -9.53
C MET A 1 9.76 5.75 -8.15
N ALA A 2 10.10 6.46 -7.07
CA ALA A 2 9.82 6.00 -5.70
C ALA A 2 8.51 6.63 -5.22
N MET A 3 7.60 5.87 -4.63
CA MET A 3 6.31 6.38 -4.12
C MET A 3 6.45 7.27 -2.87
N GLY A 4 7.68 7.55 -2.41
CA GLY A 4 7.93 8.32 -1.19
C GLY A 4 7.51 7.62 0.11
N VAL A 5 7.16 6.33 0.05
CA VAL A 5 6.75 5.54 1.20
C VAL A 5 8.00 4.99 1.93
N MET A 6 8.13 5.33 3.21
CA MET A 6 9.21 4.85 4.09
C MET A 6 8.68 3.81 5.11
N PRO A 7 9.52 2.86 5.56
CA PRO A 7 9.17 1.96 6.66
C PRO A 7 8.79 2.72 7.94
N GLY A 8 7.78 2.22 8.66
CA GLY A 8 7.26 2.85 9.87
C GLY A 8 5.98 3.67 9.65
N LEU A 9 5.62 3.95 8.40
CA LEU A 9 4.32 4.54 8.08
C LEU A 9 3.21 3.49 8.15
N LYS A 10 2.05 3.88 8.70
CA LYS A 10 0.86 3.04 8.72
C LYS A 10 0.28 2.92 7.32
N VAL A 11 0.03 1.68 6.90
CA VAL A 11 -0.59 1.35 5.62
C VAL A 11 -2.02 0.87 5.89
N ILE A 12 -2.98 1.51 5.25
CA ILE A 12 -4.40 1.15 5.35
C ILE A 12 -4.85 0.61 4.00
N MET A 13 -5.28 -0.65 3.97
CA MET A 13 -5.88 -1.23 2.77
C MET A 13 -7.30 -0.70 2.61
N ILE A 14 -7.58 -0.04 1.48
CA ILE A 14 -8.92 0.50 1.14
C ILE A 14 -9.67 -0.49 0.25
N GLN A 15 -9.01 -1.04 -0.77
CA GLN A 15 -9.61 -1.95 -1.74
C GLN A 15 -8.57 -2.99 -2.18
N ARG A 16 -9.00 -4.25 -2.35
CA ARG A 16 -8.14 -5.33 -2.86
C ARG A 16 -8.53 -5.85 -4.25
N PHE A 17 -9.69 -5.47 -4.75
CA PHE A 17 -10.20 -5.91 -6.06
C PHE A 17 -11.16 -4.86 -6.64
N PRO A 18 -11.11 -4.56 -7.97
CA PRO A 18 -10.27 -5.17 -9.01
C PRO A 18 -8.79 -4.73 -9.00
N SER A 19 -8.45 -3.67 -8.29
CA SER A 19 -7.07 -3.21 -8.07
C SER A 19 -6.76 -3.09 -6.56
N TYR A 20 -5.47 -3.03 -6.21
CA TYR A 20 -5.04 -2.84 -4.84
C TYR A 20 -4.90 -1.35 -4.55
N VAL A 21 -5.83 -0.82 -3.75
CA VAL A 21 -5.81 0.57 -3.28
C VAL A 21 -5.45 0.60 -1.81
N PHE A 22 -4.36 1.28 -1.49
CA PHE A 22 -3.92 1.47 -0.12
C PHE A 22 -3.61 2.95 0.14
N LYS A 23 -3.74 3.35 1.40
CA LYS A 23 -3.47 4.71 1.86
C LYS A 23 -2.29 4.71 2.81
N VAL A 24 -1.40 5.68 2.61
CA VAL A 24 -0.25 5.96 3.47
C VAL A 24 -0.28 7.45 3.81
N GLY A 25 -0.42 7.79 5.09
CA GLY A 25 -0.63 9.18 5.50
C GLY A 25 -1.89 9.77 4.86
N GLU A 26 -1.76 10.82 4.07
CA GLU A 26 -2.87 11.48 3.35
C GLU A 26 -3.01 11.05 1.89
N THR A 27 -2.05 10.29 1.37
CA THR A 27 -2.00 9.90 -0.05
C THR A 27 -2.57 8.49 -0.26
N GLN A 28 -3.32 8.33 -1.36
CA GLN A 28 -3.83 7.03 -1.80
C GLN A 28 -3.08 6.57 -3.04
N PHE A 29 -2.75 5.28 -3.08
CA PHE A 29 -2.06 4.63 -4.16
C PHE A 29 -2.92 3.48 -4.67
N ALA A 30 -3.20 3.49 -5.97
CA ALA A 30 -3.78 2.36 -6.68
C ALA A 30 -2.66 1.67 -7.46
N ILE A 31 -2.41 0.40 -7.15
CA ILE A 31 -1.35 -0.39 -7.78
C ILE A 31 -1.90 -1.73 -8.28
N ASP A 32 -1.20 -2.29 -9.24
CA ASP A 32 -1.48 -3.62 -9.77
C ASP A 32 -1.00 -4.72 -8.82
N LYS A 33 -1.54 -5.93 -9.03
CA LYS A 33 -1.21 -7.10 -8.22
C LYS A 33 0.29 -7.40 -8.20
N GLU A 34 0.96 -7.33 -9.36
CA GLU A 34 2.39 -7.61 -9.50
C GLU A 34 3.25 -6.67 -8.64
N MET A 35 2.85 -5.39 -8.53
CA MET A 35 3.52 -4.45 -7.63
C MET A 35 3.20 -4.74 -6.16
N ALA A 36 1.94 -5.09 -5.86
CA ALA A 36 1.50 -5.37 -4.49
C ALA A 36 2.20 -6.61 -3.90
N GLU A 37 2.50 -7.62 -4.73
CA GLU A 37 3.21 -8.84 -4.30
C GLU A 37 4.64 -8.57 -3.79
N GLY A 38 5.27 -7.47 -4.21
CA GLY A 38 6.57 -7.03 -3.70
C GLY A 38 6.52 -6.24 -2.39
N ILE A 39 5.33 -5.88 -1.90
CA ILE A 39 5.15 -5.03 -0.72
C ILE A 39 4.89 -5.89 0.52
N TYR A 40 5.85 -5.89 1.44
CA TYR A 40 5.72 -6.57 2.73
C TYR A 40 5.27 -5.59 3.81
N VAL A 41 4.20 -5.93 4.52
CA VAL A 41 3.67 -5.13 5.64
C VAL A 41 3.60 -5.97 6.90
N ARG A 42 3.78 -5.31 8.06
CA ARG A 42 3.53 -5.93 9.36
C ARG A 42 2.10 -5.66 9.75
N LEU A 43 1.32 -6.73 9.97
CA LEU A 43 -0.03 -6.60 10.51
C LEU A 43 0.06 -6.14 11.97
N GLU A 44 -0.45 -4.95 12.25
CA GLU A 44 -0.73 -4.52 13.62
C GLU A 44 -2.11 -5.07 14.02
N ARG A 45 -2.20 -5.59 15.24
CA ARG A 45 -3.38 -6.26 15.79
C ARG A 45 -4.27 -5.29 16.54
#